data_AF-A0A2S2QQU7-F1
#
_entry.id   AF-A0A2S2QQU7-F1
#
_cell.length_a   1.000
_cell.length_b   1.000
_cell.length_c   1.000
_cell.angle_alpha   90.00
_cell.angle_beta   90.00
_cell.angle_gamma   90.00
#
_symmetry.space_group_name_H-M   'P 1'
#
loop_
_entity.id
_entity.type
_entity.pdbx_description
1 polymer ?
#
loop_
_entity_poly.entity_id
_entity_poly.type
_entity_poly.pdbx_seq_one_letter_code
_entity_poly.pdbx_strand_id
1 'polypeptide(L)'
;KEEFEKALNELKHNKATGIDNISGEMLKAIEGQGKEILYKIIYNAYEKGLIPKDFEKCLMIPLPKKKKSEKCEDHRTISLITHASKILTKIIHKRIEAKISVNLEEDQFGFRRNRGTREAILCLRMIMEKMYRVNKPMYIAFIDLEKAFGNVNWDMLFNIMKTINIDIKDRRIIHKLYLNEKAVITDKRSKAWEEANIEKGVRQGCNLSPTLFNLYIENTKAIKGSKNGGIKINGMLVQMLRFTDDIALIVESEEALGNILTKMNDSCKEYKIKINKSKTKILMCSKQKLLLNITIENEKLETVQCFICLGSKITHDGRSEMDIKSRIAQAKQAFYQKKHLLTANTVSLNTRKNLIKSFVWSIALYGAETWTILKAERKKIEAFEAWCWRRALKISWTEKVKNEEVYLRMNKKQYGRQLKKGGKNGLDI
;
A
#
# COMPACT_ATOMS: atom_id res chain seq x y z
N LYS A 1 23.48 16.20 16.88
CA LYS A 1 22.69 15.93 18.10
C LYS A 1 21.19 16.13 17.89
N GLU A 2 20.72 17.27 17.36
CA GLU A 2 19.29 17.54 17.15
C GLU A 2 18.54 16.49 16.31
N GLU A 3 19.13 16.03 15.21
CA GLU A 3 18.50 14.99 14.37
C GLU A 3 18.29 13.67 15.12
N PHE A 4 19.22 13.32 16.03
CA PHE A 4 19.11 12.15 16.88
C PHE A 4 17.94 12.29 17.85
N GLU A 5 17.83 13.43 18.54
CA GLU A 5 16.73 13.73 19.44
C GLU A 5 15.37 13.66 18.73
N LYS A 6 15.30 14.28 17.56
CA LYS A 6 14.09 14.24 16.73
C LYS A 6 13.76 12.81 16.28
N ALA A 7 14.74 12.03 15.86
CA ALA A 7 14.54 10.65 15.43
C ALA A 7 14.09 9.73 16.59
N LEU A 8 14.68 9.90 17.78
CA LEU A 8 14.32 9.19 19.00
C LEU A 8 12.87 9.48 19.42
N ASN A 9 12.50 10.76 19.48
CA ASN A 9 11.15 11.19 19.90
C ASN A 9 10.06 10.71 18.94
N GLU A 10 10.38 10.61 17.65
CA GLU A 10 9.43 10.12 16.66
C GLU A 10 9.40 8.58 16.49
N LEU A 11 10.07 7.81 17.36
CA LEU A 11 9.84 6.36 17.41
C LEU A 11 8.37 6.09 17.77
N LYS A 12 7.76 5.11 17.10
CA LYS A 12 6.34 4.79 17.34
C LYS A 12 6.21 3.89 18.57
N HIS A 13 5.17 4.12 19.36
CA HIS A 13 4.81 3.28 20.49
C HIS A 13 4.14 1.96 20.04
N ASN A 14 4.15 0.96 20.92
CA ASN A 14 3.56 -0.37 20.78
C ASN A 14 4.04 -1.08 19.51
N LYS A 15 5.34 -1.02 19.24
CA LYS A 15 5.99 -1.72 18.11
C LYS A 15 6.81 -2.90 18.60
N ALA A 16 6.74 -4.00 17.85
CA ALA A 16 7.54 -5.18 18.10
C ALA A 16 9.04 -4.85 18.07
N THR A 17 9.77 -5.47 18.97
CA THR A 17 11.22 -5.33 19.14
C THR A 17 11.98 -6.10 18.05
N GLY A 18 13.27 -5.75 17.89
CA GLY A 18 14.19 -6.55 17.09
C GLY A 18 14.76 -7.69 17.93
N ILE A 19 15.92 -8.21 17.50
CA ILE A 19 16.65 -9.28 18.20
C ILE A 19 17.13 -8.90 19.62
N ASP A 20 17.23 -7.60 19.91
CA ASP A 20 17.73 -7.05 21.16
C ASP A 20 16.66 -7.00 22.27
N ASN A 21 15.39 -7.22 21.92
CA ASN A 21 14.25 -7.07 22.83
C ASN A 21 14.13 -5.68 23.48
N ILE A 22 14.75 -4.65 22.88
CA ILE A 22 14.65 -3.27 23.37
C ILE A 22 13.54 -2.53 22.61
N SER A 23 12.53 -2.06 23.35
CA SER A 23 11.40 -1.32 22.79
C SER A 23 11.75 0.14 22.52
N GLY A 24 10.96 0.78 21.65
CA GLY A 24 11.12 2.22 21.40
C GLY A 24 10.82 3.06 22.65
N GLU A 25 9.88 2.59 23.48
CA GLU A 25 9.54 3.18 24.78
C GLU A 25 10.72 3.17 25.74
N MET A 26 11.41 2.03 25.84
CA MET A 26 12.60 1.92 26.68
C MET A 26 13.64 2.93 26.23
N LEU A 27 13.93 3.03 24.93
CA LEU A 27 14.91 4.00 24.42
C LEU A 27 14.51 5.46 24.69
N LYS A 28 13.22 5.78 24.60
CA LYS A 28 12.72 7.14 24.90
C LYS A 28 12.78 7.48 26.39
N ALA A 29 12.62 6.49 27.26
CA ALA A 29 12.67 6.64 28.71
C ALA A 29 14.10 6.75 29.26
N ILE A 30 15.13 6.50 28.43
CA ILE A 30 16.52 6.67 28.85
C ILE A 30 16.84 8.17 28.95
N GLU A 31 17.32 8.57 30.12
CA GLU A 31 17.77 9.92 30.42
C GLU A 31 19.26 9.97 30.80
N GLY A 32 19.79 11.19 30.95
CA GLY A 32 21.16 11.43 31.42
C GLY A 32 22.24 10.68 30.63
N GLN A 33 23.11 9.96 31.35
CA GLN A 33 24.26 9.27 30.76
C GLN A 33 23.88 8.19 29.74
N GLY A 34 22.77 7.46 29.95
CA GLY A 34 22.34 6.42 29.02
C GLY A 34 21.99 6.98 27.65
N LYS A 35 21.40 8.17 27.62
CA LYS A 35 21.00 8.84 26.38
C LYS A 35 22.22 9.32 25.60
N GLU A 36 23.24 9.81 26.30
CA GLU A 36 24.53 10.16 25.71
C GLU A 36 25.27 8.95 25.16
N ILE A 37 25.18 7.78 25.82
CA ILE A 37 25.73 6.52 25.29
C ILE A 37 25.02 6.14 23.98
N LEU A 38 23.68 6.15 23.96
CA LEU A 38 22.92 5.86 22.76
C LEU A 38 23.26 6.83 21.63
N TYR A 39 23.36 8.13 21.92
CA TYR A 39 23.80 9.14 20.95
C TYR A 39 25.19 8.83 20.40
N LYS A 40 26.16 8.50 21.27
CA LYS A 40 27.53 8.14 20.86
C LYS A 40 27.55 6.90 19.97
N ILE A 41 26.72 5.90 20.24
CA ILE A 41 26.59 4.71 19.37
C ILE A 41 26.12 5.12 17.97
N ILE A 42 25.04 5.90 17.88
CA ILE A 42 24.51 6.37 16.58
C ILE A 42 25.50 7.28 15.85
N TYR A 43 26.16 8.18 16.59
CA TYR A 43 27.18 9.09 16.06
C TYR A 43 28.38 8.32 15.51
N ASN A 44 28.94 7.37 16.27
CA ASN A 44 30.06 6.55 15.82
C ASN A 44 29.67 5.66 14.63
N ALA A 45 28.45 5.12 14.62
CA ALA A 45 27.93 4.39 13.47
C ALA A 45 27.90 5.28 12.22
N TYR A 46 27.42 6.51 12.32
CA TYR A 46 27.31 7.42 11.19
C TYR A 46 28.67 8.01 10.73
N GLU A 47 29.41 8.65 11.63
CA GLU A 47 30.65 9.37 11.29
C GLU A 47 31.81 8.40 11.02
N LYS A 48 32.01 7.41 11.89
CA LYS A 48 33.14 6.47 11.77
C LYS A 48 32.79 5.23 10.94
N GLY A 49 31.51 4.98 10.68
CA GLY A 49 31.07 3.77 9.99
C GLY A 49 31.20 2.51 10.86
N LEU A 50 31.25 2.66 12.19
CA LEU A 50 31.31 1.55 13.15
C LEU A 50 29.90 1.07 13.46
N ILE A 51 29.34 0.24 12.57
CA ILE A 51 27.98 -0.28 12.70
C ILE A 51 27.95 -1.36 13.80
N PRO A 52 27.10 -1.23 14.82
CA PRO A 52 26.89 -2.31 15.79
C PRO A 52 26.38 -3.57 15.10
N LYS A 53 26.87 -4.75 15.49
CA LYS A 53 26.46 -6.05 14.91
C LYS A 53 24.94 -6.23 14.92
N ASP A 54 24.26 -5.75 15.95
CA ASP A 54 22.80 -5.86 16.05
C ASP A 54 22.05 -5.04 14.99
N PHE A 55 22.67 -4.02 14.40
CA PHE A 55 22.06 -3.21 13.32
C PHE A 55 22.14 -3.91 11.96
N GLU A 56 23.07 -4.86 11.84
CA GLU A 56 23.25 -5.75 10.68
C GLU A 56 22.30 -6.95 10.74
N LYS A 57 21.65 -7.21 11.88
CA LYS A 57 20.69 -8.31 12.03
C LYS A 57 19.25 -7.81 11.97
N CYS A 58 18.36 -8.63 11.40
CA CYS A 58 16.92 -8.44 11.51
C CYS A 58 16.23 -9.73 11.95
N LEU A 59 15.23 -9.61 12.82
CA LEU A 59 14.36 -10.73 13.18
C LEU A 59 13.30 -10.89 12.09
N MET A 60 13.32 -12.01 11.37
CA MET A 60 12.40 -12.27 10.25
C MET A 60 11.15 -13.00 10.72
N ILE A 61 10.00 -12.34 10.57
CA ILE A 61 8.69 -12.87 10.96
C ILE A 61 7.85 -13.19 9.70
N PRO A 62 7.50 -14.47 9.45
CA PRO A 62 6.57 -14.83 8.40
C PRO A 62 5.13 -14.54 8.84
N LEU A 63 4.41 -13.71 8.06
CA LEU A 63 2.98 -13.44 8.24
C LEU A 63 2.16 -14.16 7.16
N PRO A 64 1.10 -14.89 7.53
CA PRO A 64 0.27 -15.58 6.55
C PRO A 64 -0.53 -14.60 5.68
N LYS A 65 -0.51 -14.78 4.36
CA LYS A 65 -1.32 -13.99 3.41
C LYS A 65 -2.77 -14.47 3.35
N LYS A 66 -2.99 -15.77 3.59
CA LYS A 66 -4.31 -16.41 3.49
C LYS A 66 -4.55 -17.37 4.66
N LYS A 67 -5.82 -17.72 4.89
CA LYS A 67 -6.17 -18.78 5.85
C LYS A 67 -5.57 -20.10 5.35
N LYS A 68 -4.99 -20.90 6.25
CA LYS A 68 -4.24 -22.13 5.92
C LYS A 68 -3.08 -21.86 4.94
N SER A 69 -2.10 -21.06 5.39
CA SER A 69 -0.86 -20.84 4.64
C SER A 69 0.11 -21.98 4.95
N GLU A 70 0.47 -22.78 3.96
CA GLU A 70 1.36 -23.95 4.14
C GLU A 70 2.71 -23.73 3.45
N LYS A 71 2.71 -23.11 2.26
CA LYS A 71 3.93 -22.86 1.48
C LYS A 71 4.62 -21.55 1.90
N CYS A 72 5.93 -21.44 1.69
CA CYS A 72 6.67 -20.19 1.96
C CYS A 72 6.14 -18.99 1.18
N GLU A 73 5.68 -19.19 -0.07
CA GLU A 73 5.10 -18.15 -0.92
C GLU A 73 3.77 -17.57 -0.40
N ASP A 74 3.06 -18.35 0.43
CA ASP A 74 1.84 -17.92 1.11
C ASP A 74 2.12 -17.01 2.29
N HIS A 75 3.39 -16.81 2.64
CA HIS A 75 3.80 -15.93 3.72
C HIS A 75 4.41 -14.63 3.17
N ARG A 76 4.21 -13.54 3.90
CA ARG A 76 4.91 -12.27 3.73
C ARG A 76 5.90 -12.15 4.87
N THR A 77 7.18 -12.03 4.56
CA THR A 77 8.21 -11.84 5.58
C THR A 77 8.31 -10.37 5.99
N ILE A 78 8.40 -10.12 7.29
CA ILE A 78 8.69 -8.80 7.86
C ILE A 78 10.03 -8.90 8.60
N SER A 79 10.92 -7.97 8.32
CA SER A 79 12.21 -7.78 8.98
C SER A 79 12.05 -6.78 10.12
N LEU A 80 12.15 -7.25 11.37
CA LEU A 80 12.20 -6.40 12.56
C LEU A 80 13.64 -6.07 12.88
N ILE A 81 14.05 -4.85 12.52
CA ILE A 81 15.34 -4.27 12.93
C ILE A 81 15.22 -3.64 14.33
N THR A 82 16.36 -3.52 15.02
CA THR A 82 16.44 -2.89 16.35
C THR A 82 15.92 -1.44 16.32
N HIS A 83 15.35 -0.98 17.43
CA HIS A 83 14.86 0.40 17.50
C HIS A 83 16.01 1.42 17.43
N ALA A 84 17.19 1.07 17.94
CA ALA A 84 18.40 1.88 17.78
C ALA A 84 18.83 2.00 16.30
N SER A 85 18.78 0.90 15.53
CA SER A 85 19.01 0.94 14.07
C SER A 85 17.98 1.82 13.36
N LYS A 86 16.71 1.76 13.76
CA LYS A 86 15.64 2.63 13.22
C LYS A 86 15.94 4.12 13.42
N ILE A 87 16.59 4.51 14.52
CA ILE A 87 16.99 5.91 14.74
C ILE A 87 17.98 6.34 13.65
N LEU A 88 19.04 5.55 13.43
CA LEU A 88 20.05 5.81 12.40
C LEU A 88 19.43 5.87 11.00
N THR A 89 18.64 4.87 10.62
CA THR A 89 17.99 4.84 9.30
C THR A 89 16.97 5.96 9.13
N LYS A 90 16.37 6.46 10.21
CA LYS A 90 15.47 7.62 10.16
C LYS A 90 16.20 8.93 9.88
N ILE A 91 17.37 9.11 10.50
CA ILE A 91 18.23 10.28 10.26
C ILE A 91 18.63 10.29 8.79
N ILE A 92 19.17 9.17 8.29
CA ILE A 92 19.59 9.03 6.89
C ILE A 92 18.39 9.27 5.96
N HIS A 93 17.23 8.68 6.25
CA HIS A 93 16.04 8.86 5.44
C HIS A 93 15.68 10.34 5.27
N LYS A 94 15.64 11.10 6.37
CA LYS A 94 15.31 12.53 6.32
C LYS A 94 16.30 13.35 5.49
N ARG A 95 17.58 12.98 5.50
CA ARG A 95 18.62 13.67 4.73
C ARG A 95 18.50 13.42 3.23
N ILE A 96 18.11 12.20 2.83
CA ILE A 96 18.07 11.81 1.41
C ILE A 96 16.68 11.93 0.77
N GLU A 97 15.61 12.01 1.57
CA GLU A 97 14.21 11.99 1.09
C GLU A 97 13.94 13.07 0.05
N ALA A 98 14.43 14.31 0.27
CA ALA A 98 14.24 15.41 -0.66
C ALA A 98 14.93 15.15 -2.01
N LYS A 99 16.18 14.66 -1.99
CA LYS A 99 16.93 14.32 -3.22
C LYS A 99 16.25 13.20 -4.01
N ILE A 100 15.78 12.16 -3.33
CA ILE A 100 15.06 11.06 -3.98
C ILE A 100 13.73 11.55 -4.55
N SER A 101 12.98 12.34 -3.79
CA SER A 101 11.64 12.80 -4.19
C SER A 101 11.61 13.61 -5.49
N VAL A 102 12.66 14.39 -5.78
CA VAL A 102 12.80 15.15 -7.04
C VAL A 102 13.03 14.24 -8.25
N ASN A 103 13.53 13.02 -8.03
CA ASN A 103 13.79 12.05 -9.10
C ASN A 103 12.60 11.11 -9.36
N LEU A 104 11.54 11.19 -8.54
CA LEU A 104 10.32 10.38 -8.69
C LEU A 104 9.31 11.08 -9.59
N GLU A 105 8.71 10.33 -10.52
CA GLU A 105 7.70 10.86 -11.41
C GLU A 105 6.38 11.13 -10.67
N GLU A 106 5.56 12.00 -11.23
CA GLU A 106 4.26 12.38 -10.65
C GLU A 106 3.24 11.25 -10.61
N ASP A 107 3.43 10.20 -11.40
CA ASP A 107 2.55 9.03 -11.43
C ASP A 107 2.83 7.99 -10.33
N GLN A 108 3.89 8.17 -9.53
CA GLN A 108 4.18 7.34 -8.36
C GLN A 108 3.43 7.89 -7.14
N PHE A 109 2.53 7.09 -6.57
CA PHE A 109 1.74 7.40 -5.37
C PHE A 109 2.22 6.65 -4.14
N GLY A 110 2.90 5.51 -4.32
CA GLY A 110 3.36 4.65 -3.24
C GLY A 110 4.41 5.33 -2.37
N PHE A 111 4.26 5.22 -1.05
CA PHE A 111 5.19 5.75 -0.03
C PHE A 111 5.60 7.23 -0.20
N ARG A 112 4.78 8.04 -0.85
CA ARG A 112 5.03 9.48 -0.97
C ARG A 112 4.15 10.25 -0.01
N ARG A 113 4.72 11.34 0.51
CA ARG A 113 3.97 12.26 1.37
C ARG A 113 2.78 12.83 0.59
N ASN A 114 1.62 12.86 1.24
CA ASN A 114 0.37 13.38 0.67
C ASN A 114 -0.13 12.66 -0.59
N ARG A 115 0.31 11.42 -0.84
CA ARG A 115 -0.22 10.55 -1.90
C ARG A 115 -0.65 9.22 -1.29
N GLY A 116 -1.85 8.78 -1.63
CA GLY A 116 -2.41 7.54 -1.16
C GLY A 116 -3.00 6.71 -2.29
N THR A 117 -3.55 5.56 -1.91
CA THR A 117 -4.23 4.66 -2.85
C THR A 117 -5.46 5.30 -3.47
N ARG A 118 -6.12 6.19 -2.72
CA ARG A 118 -7.37 6.86 -3.10
C ARG A 118 -7.15 7.82 -4.25
N GLU A 119 -6.08 8.59 -4.21
CA GLU A 119 -5.70 9.53 -5.28
C GLU A 119 -5.39 8.76 -6.57
N ALA A 120 -4.64 7.66 -6.50
CA ALA A 120 -4.37 6.80 -7.66
C ALA A 120 -5.66 6.21 -8.26
N ILE A 121 -6.56 5.67 -7.43
CA ILE A 121 -7.86 5.14 -7.87
C ILE A 121 -8.71 6.23 -8.50
N LEU A 122 -8.75 7.43 -7.91
CA LEU A 122 -9.49 8.57 -8.43
C LEU A 122 -8.97 8.98 -9.81
N CYS A 123 -7.65 9.13 -9.95
CA CYS A 123 -7.01 9.42 -11.24
C CYS A 123 -7.41 8.39 -12.30
N LEU A 124 -7.32 7.10 -11.98
CA LEU A 124 -7.70 6.03 -12.90
C LEU A 124 -9.17 6.15 -13.34
N ARG A 125 -10.09 6.31 -12.38
CA ARG A 125 -11.53 6.44 -12.67
C ARG A 125 -11.83 7.68 -13.51
N MET A 126 -11.17 8.81 -13.25
CA MET A 126 -11.34 10.04 -14.03
C MET A 126 -10.87 9.88 -15.48
N ILE A 127 -9.75 9.19 -15.70
CA ILE A 127 -9.25 8.89 -17.05
C ILE A 127 -10.25 7.99 -17.77
N MET A 128 -10.70 6.91 -17.13
CA MET A 128 -11.70 6.00 -17.71
C MET A 128 -12.99 6.74 -18.08
N GLU A 129 -13.50 7.59 -17.19
CA GLU A 129 -14.71 8.37 -17.45
C GLU A 129 -14.53 9.34 -18.62
N LYS A 130 -13.38 10.01 -18.70
CA LYS A 130 -13.08 10.91 -19.82
C LYS A 130 -12.99 10.16 -21.15
N MET A 131 -12.31 9.02 -21.19
CA MET A 131 -12.22 8.18 -22.40
C MET A 131 -13.59 7.67 -22.84
N TYR A 132 -14.42 7.26 -21.88
CA TYR A 132 -15.79 6.85 -22.15
C TYR A 132 -16.64 7.98 -22.74
N ARG A 133 -16.50 9.21 -22.22
CA ARG A 133 -17.21 10.40 -22.73
C ARG A 133 -16.83 10.75 -24.16
N VAL A 134 -15.54 10.65 -24.52
CA VAL A 134 -15.06 10.93 -25.89
C VAL A 134 -15.17 9.72 -26.82
N ASN A 135 -15.78 8.63 -26.37
CA ASN A 135 -15.98 7.40 -27.14
C ASN A 135 -14.69 6.79 -27.72
N LYS A 136 -13.58 6.91 -26.99
CA LYS A 136 -12.31 6.27 -27.35
C LYS A 136 -12.05 5.04 -26.49
N PRO A 137 -11.53 3.94 -27.07
CA PRO A 137 -11.10 2.80 -26.29
C PRO A 137 -9.91 3.18 -25.40
N MET A 138 -9.81 2.53 -24.25
CA MET A 138 -8.70 2.61 -23.33
C MET A 138 -8.33 1.20 -22.90
N TYR A 139 -7.04 0.91 -22.86
CA TYR A 139 -6.51 -0.37 -22.40
C TYR A 139 -5.68 -0.14 -21.15
N ILE A 140 -5.89 -0.99 -20.15
CA ILE A 140 -5.17 -0.96 -18.88
C ILE A 140 -4.49 -2.31 -18.68
N ALA A 141 -3.17 -2.30 -18.48
CA ALA A 141 -2.46 -3.45 -17.96
C ALA A 141 -2.18 -3.23 -16.46
N PHE A 142 -2.75 -4.08 -15.63
CA PHE A 142 -2.42 -4.18 -14.21
C PHE A 142 -1.26 -5.15 -14.07
N ILE A 143 -0.07 -4.61 -13.90
CA ILE A 143 1.19 -5.34 -13.87
C ILE A 143 1.54 -5.69 -12.44
N ASP A 144 1.81 -6.97 -12.19
CA ASP A 144 2.27 -7.49 -10.90
C ASP A 144 3.76 -7.87 -11.04
N LEU A 145 4.60 -7.37 -10.12
CA LEU A 145 6.03 -7.66 -10.10
C LEU A 145 6.33 -8.79 -9.09
N GLU A 146 7.06 -9.81 -9.53
CA GLU A 146 7.39 -10.97 -8.68
C GLU A 146 8.33 -10.58 -7.54
N LYS A 147 7.82 -10.64 -6.30
CA LYS A 147 8.58 -10.42 -5.06
C LYS A 147 9.45 -9.16 -5.13
N ALA A 148 8.92 -8.05 -5.68
CA ALA A 148 9.71 -6.87 -6.06
C ALA A 148 10.66 -6.38 -4.95
N PHE A 149 10.16 -6.22 -3.72
CA PHE A 149 10.99 -5.83 -2.58
C PHE A 149 12.15 -6.79 -2.27
N GLY A 150 11.96 -8.08 -2.47
CA GLY A 150 12.97 -9.12 -2.23
C GLY A 150 13.93 -9.34 -3.39
N ASN A 151 13.67 -8.72 -4.55
CA ASN A 151 14.48 -8.89 -5.76
C ASN A 151 15.31 -7.65 -6.13
N VAL A 152 15.27 -6.59 -5.33
CA VAL A 152 16.13 -5.41 -5.52
C VAL A 152 17.60 -5.82 -5.51
N ASN A 153 18.30 -5.60 -6.62
CA ASN A 153 19.73 -5.85 -6.71
C ASN A 153 20.51 -4.70 -6.05
N TRP A 154 21.44 -5.04 -5.17
CA TRP A 154 22.17 -4.06 -4.38
C TRP A 154 23.12 -3.22 -5.21
N ASP A 155 23.94 -3.84 -6.07
CA ASP A 155 24.89 -3.11 -6.93
C ASP A 155 24.19 -2.04 -7.77
N MET A 156 23.05 -2.40 -8.37
CA MET A 156 22.20 -1.47 -9.12
C MET A 156 21.64 -0.36 -8.24
N LEU A 157 21.10 -0.70 -7.05
CA LEU A 157 20.59 0.30 -6.12
C LEU A 157 21.67 1.31 -5.70
N PHE A 158 22.88 0.83 -5.38
CA PHE A 158 24.00 1.70 -5.00
C PHE A 158 24.51 2.55 -6.17
N ASN A 159 24.53 2.01 -7.37
CA ASN A 159 24.85 2.76 -8.59
C ASN A 159 23.81 3.86 -8.84
N ILE A 160 22.52 3.57 -8.72
CA ILE A 160 21.46 4.59 -8.84
C ILE A 160 21.67 5.71 -7.82
N MET A 161 21.89 5.37 -6.54
CA MET A 161 22.13 6.36 -5.49
C MET A 161 23.36 7.24 -5.77
N LYS A 162 24.40 6.67 -6.39
CA LYS A 162 25.59 7.42 -6.84
C LYS A 162 25.21 8.39 -7.98
N THR A 163 24.46 7.94 -8.97
CA THR A 163 24.03 8.75 -10.13
C THR A 163 23.19 9.95 -9.72
N ILE A 164 22.26 9.79 -8.77
CA ILE A 164 21.44 10.90 -8.26
C ILE A 164 22.14 11.74 -7.17
N ASN A 165 23.44 11.56 -6.99
CA ASN A 165 24.30 12.34 -6.10
C ASN A 165 23.84 12.35 -4.62
N ILE A 166 23.45 11.18 -4.10
CA ILE A 166 23.33 11.01 -2.64
C ILE A 166 24.73 11.09 -2.01
N ASP A 167 24.82 11.76 -0.86
CA ASP A 167 26.07 11.98 -0.15
C ASP A 167 26.81 10.66 0.12
N ILE A 168 28.14 10.68 0.00
CA ILE A 168 28.97 9.48 0.17
C ILE A 168 28.88 8.92 1.59
N LYS A 169 28.74 9.77 2.62
CA LYS A 169 28.58 9.30 4.00
C LYS A 169 27.28 8.52 4.16
N ASP A 170 26.17 9.05 3.64
CA ASP A 170 24.86 8.38 3.70
C ASP A 170 24.89 7.05 2.92
N ARG A 171 25.40 7.06 1.69
CA ARG A 171 25.53 5.84 0.86
C ARG A 171 26.39 4.78 1.54
N ARG A 172 27.50 5.17 2.17
CA ARG A 172 28.39 4.26 2.90
C ARG A 172 27.67 3.54 4.03
N ILE A 173 26.86 4.25 4.82
CA ILE A 173 26.12 3.63 5.93
C ILE A 173 25.04 2.68 5.41
N ILE A 174 24.29 3.10 4.38
CA ILE A 174 23.29 2.22 3.74
C ILE A 174 23.97 0.96 3.20
N HIS A 175 25.13 1.10 2.55
CA HIS A 175 25.91 -0.01 2.02
C HIS A 175 26.33 -1.00 3.10
N LYS A 176 26.91 -0.51 4.21
CA LYS A 176 27.32 -1.38 5.32
C LYS A 176 26.15 -2.11 5.96
N LEU A 177 25.01 -1.44 6.12
CA LEU A 177 23.81 -2.08 6.63
C LEU A 177 23.42 -3.24 5.70
N TYR A 178 23.26 -3.00 4.40
CA TYR A 178 22.79 -4.02 3.47
C TYR A 178 23.79 -5.17 3.29
N LEU A 179 25.07 -4.88 3.03
CA LEU A 179 26.08 -5.89 2.69
C LEU A 179 26.23 -7.00 3.76
N ASN A 180 26.18 -6.62 5.03
CA ASN A 180 26.35 -7.55 6.15
C ASN A 180 25.03 -8.06 6.72
N GLU A 181 23.92 -7.86 6.01
CA GLU A 181 22.60 -8.12 6.57
C GLU A 181 22.35 -9.61 6.79
N LYS A 182 21.94 -9.95 8.03
CA LYS A 182 21.54 -11.30 8.41
C LYS A 182 20.11 -11.34 8.90
N ALA A 183 19.34 -12.32 8.42
CA ALA A 183 18.04 -12.66 8.94
C ALA A 183 18.18 -13.69 10.06
N VAL A 184 17.64 -13.39 11.24
CA VAL A 184 17.42 -14.36 12.31
C VAL A 184 16.00 -14.89 12.16
N ILE A 185 15.87 -16.20 11.92
CA ILE A 185 14.59 -16.88 11.74
C ILE A 185 14.34 -17.70 13.00
N THR A 186 13.24 -17.44 13.70
CA THR A 186 12.90 -18.13 14.95
C THR A 186 11.67 -19.02 14.76
N ASP A 187 11.75 -20.28 15.16
CA ASP A 187 10.56 -21.09 15.35
C ASP A 187 9.96 -20.80 16.73
N LYS A 188 8.77 -20.22 16.74
CA LYS A 188 8.05 -19.87 17.98
C LYS A 188 7.68 -21.09 18.83
N ARG A 189 7.59 -22.29 18.25
CA ARG A 189 7.21 -23.52 18.96
C ARG A 189 8.40 -24.16 19.64
N SER A 190 9.48 -24.41 18.90
CA SER A 190 10.69 -25.05 19.44
C SER A 190 11.64 -24.08 20.14
N LYS A 191 11.45 -22.76 19.98
CA LYS A 191 12.43 -21.71 20.36
C LYS A 191 13.78 -21.84 19.65
N ALA A 192 13.91 -22.72 18.66
CA ALA A 192 15.08 -22.80 17.82
C ALA A 192 15.20 -21.53 16.95
N TRP A 193 16.44 -21.19 16.59
CA TRP A 193 16.74 -20.09 15.69
C TRP A 193 17.85 -20.46 14.72
N GLU A 194 17.78 -19.88 13.52
CA GLU A 194 18.81 -19.98 12.49
C GLU A 194 19.15 -18.59 11.97
N GLU A 195 20.39 -18.42 11.51
CA GLU A 195 20.86 -17.22 10.82
C GLU A 195 21.06 -17.51 9.33
N ALA A 196 20.51 -16.64 8.48
CA ALA A 196 20.70 -16.67 7.05
C ALA A 196 21.23 -15.32 6.56
N ASN A 197 22.20 -15.36 5.64
CA ASN A 197 22.66 -14.15 4.97
C ASN A 197 21.59 -13.67 3.99
N ILE A 198 21.34 -12.36 3.97
CA ILE A 198 20.52 -11.73 2.94
C ILE A 198 21.50 -11.27 1.85
N GLU A 199 21.14 -11.51 0.58
CA GLU A 199 22.01 -11.17 -0.57
C GLU A 199 21.34 -10.16 -1.53
N LYS A 200 20.05 -9.90 -1.35
CA LYS A 200 19.26 -9.01 -2.20
C LYS A 200 17.98 -8.55 -1.50
N GLY A 201 17.37 -7.54 -2.08
CA GLY A 201 16.12 -6.96 -1.60
C GLY A 201 16.32 -5.78 -0.66
N VAL A 202 15.23 -5.20 -0.20
CA VAL A 202 15.21 -4.16 0.83
C VAL A 202 14.58 -4.70 2.12
N ARG A 203 15.01 -4.14 3.26
CA ARG A 203 14.58 -4.57 4.60
C ARG A 203 13.09 -4.28 4.83
N GLN A 204 12.21 -5.28 4.70
CA GLN A 204 10.76 -5.08 4.83
C GLN A 204 10.35 -4.77 6.27
N GLY A 205 10.23 -3.50 6.63
CA GLY A 205 9.96 -3.06 8.01
C GLY A 205 10.92 -1.97 8.49
N CYS A 206 12.02 -1.76 7.78
CA CYS A 206 12.84 -0.56 7.90
C CYS A 206 12.10 0.63 7.29
N ASN A 207 12.25 1.80 7.90
CA ASN A 207 11.64 3.06 7.46
C ASN A 207 12.29 3.65 6.19
N LEU A 208 13.52 3.26 5.86
CA LEU A 208 14.26 3.72 4.69
C LEU A 208 13.94 2.90 3.43
N SER A 209 13.67 1.61 3.60
CA SER A 209 13.42 0.65 2.51
C SER A 209 12.35 1.07 1.51
N PRO A 210 11.20 1.66 1.91
CA PRO A 210 10.16 2.07 0.96
C PRO A 210 10.66 3.12 -0.04
N THR A 211 11.45 4.09 0.45
CA THR A 211 12.00 5.17 -0.37
C THR A 211 13.10 4.67 -1.31
N LEU A 212 13.95 3.75 -0.83
CA LEU A 212 14.95 3.07 -1.66
C LEU A 212 14.32 2.19 -2.73
N PHE A 213 13.21 1.52 -2.40
CA PHE A 213 12.45 0.71 -3.35
C PHE A 213 11.85 1.57 -4.46
N ASN A 214 11.21 2.69 -4.10
CA ASN A 214 10.69 3.64 -5.09
C ASN A 214 11.80 4.15 -6.01
N LEU A 215 12.96 4.53 -5.46
CA LEU A 215 14.11 4.96 -6.24
C LEU A 215 14.56 3.88 -7.24
N TYR A 216 14.59 2.61 -6.80
CA TYR A 216 14.96 1.48 -7.65
C TYR A 216 13.99 1.30 -8.82
N ILE A 217 12.68 1.23 -8.52
CA ILE A 217 11.64 1.05 -9.54
C ILE A 217 11.62 2.22 -10.51
N GLU A 218 11.79 3.45 -10.03
CA GLU A 218 11.82 4.65 -10.88
C GLU A 218 12.94 4.64 -11.93
N ASN A 219 14.06 4.02 -11.59
CA ASN A 219 15.22 3.96 -12.50
C ASN A 219 15.13 2.80 -13.49
N THR A 220 14.14 1.91 -13.36
CA THR A 220 13.85 0.96 -14.43
C THR A 220 13.47 1.77 -15.68
N LYS A 221 14.33 1.72 -16.72
CA LYS A 221 14.15 2.47 -17.98
C LYS A 221 12.79 2.17 -18.65
N ALA A 222 12.19 1.02 -18.32
CA ALA A 222 10.81 0.63 -18.56
C ALA A 222 9.78 1.75 -18.39
N ILE A 223 9.97 2.60 -17.37
CA ILE A 223 8.92 3.53 -16.89
C ILE A 223 9.11 4.94 -17.45
N LYS A 224 10.30 5.27 -17.96
CA LYS A 224 10.60 6.61 -18.49
C LYS A 224 10.53 6.63 -20.02
N GLY A 225 9.47 7.22 -20.57
CA GLY A 225 9.57 7.87 -21.89
C GLY A 225 9.27 7.02 -23.12
N SER A 226 8.32 6.08 -23.06
CA SER A 226 7.78 5.55 -24.32
C SER A 226 6.97 6.66 -25.03
N LYS A 227 7.52 7.26 -26.09
CA LYS A 227 6.84 8.36 -26.83
C LYS A 227 5.48 7.95 -27.45
N ASN A 228 5.18 6.65 -27.47
CA ASN A 228 4.02 6.06 -28.14
C ASN A 228 2.97 5.49 -27.15
N GLY A 229 3.03 5.89 -25.86
CA GLY A 229 2.16 5.37 -24.81
C GLY A 229 1.45 6.45 -24.00
N GLY A 230 0.39 6.05 -23.28
CA GLY A 230 -0.38 6.93 -22.41
C GLY A 230 -1.61 7.54 -23.04
N ILE A 231 -2.31 8.34 -22.24
CA ILE A 231 -3.51 9.09 -22.60
C ILE A 231 -3.29 10.57 -22.29
N LYS A 232 -3.61 11.44 -23.24
CA LYS A 232 -3.46 12.88 -23.06
C LYS A 232 -4.70 13.48 -22.40
N ILE A 233 -4.53 14.01 -21.19
CA ILE A 233 -5.58 14.65 -20.40
C ILE A 233 -5.19 16.12 -20.21
N ASN A 234 -5.91 17.04 -20.85
CA ASN A 234 -5.73 18.50 -20.70
C ASN A 234 -4.27 18.95 -20.96
N GLY A 235 -3.64 18.39 -21.98
CA GLY A 235 -2.24 18.70 -22.32
C GLY A 235 -1.22 17.78 -21.64
N MET A 236 -1.55 17.16 -20.51
CA MET A 236 -0.67 16.26 -19.76
C MET A 236 -0.77 14.82 -20.28
N LEU A 237 0.36 14.16 -20.50
CA LEU A 237 0.42 12.75 -20.88
C LEU A 237 0.44 11.88 -19.63
N VAL A 238 -0.56 11.02 -19.45
CA VAL A 238 -0.60 10.05 -18.35
C VAL A 238 -0.34 8.66 -18.90
N GLN A 239 0.81 8.09 -18.58
CA GLN A 239 1.24 6.78 -19.09
C GLN A 239 0.95 5.66 -18.11
N MET A 240 1.25 5.88 -16.83
CA MET A 240 1.08 4.90 -15.78
C MET A 240 0.43 5.54 -14.55
N LEU A 241 -0.06 4.70 -13.66
CA LEU A 241 -0.37 5.03 -12.27
C LEU A 241 0.26 3.95 -11.42
N ARG A 242 1.19 4.33 -10.53
CA ARG A 242 2.01 3.39 -9.78
C ARG A 242 1.77 3.56 -8.30
N PHE A 243 1.62 2.46 -7.59
CA PHE A 243 1.69 2.41 -6.15
C PHE A 243 2.69 1.32 -5.79
N THR A 244 3.94 1.72 -5.57
CA THR A 244 5.03 0.77 -5.30
C THR A 244 5.23 -0.18 -6.49
N ASP A 245 4.96 -1.46 -6.28
CA ASP A 245 5.01 -2.57 -7.24
C ASP A 245 3.68 -2.79 -7.97
N ASP A 246 2.58 -2.21 -7.52
CA ASP A 246 1.29 -2.21 -8.23
C ASP A 246 1.33 -1.15 -9.33
N ILE A 247 1.38 -1.58 -10.59
CA ILE A 247 1.48 -0.67 -11.75
C ILE A 247 0.26 -0.82 -12.64
N ALA A 248 -0.44 0.28 -12.91
CA ALA A 248 -1.47 0.37 -13.93
C ALA A 248 -0.92 1.14 -15.14
N LEU A 249 -0.54 0.42 -16.19
CA LEU A 249 -0.14 1.00 -17.47
C LEU A 249 -1.38 1.29 -18.31
N ILE A 250 -1.44 2.46 -18.93
CA ILE A 250 -2.61 2.96 -19.64
C ILE A 250 -2.23 3.36 -21.07
N VAL A 251 -3.01 2.94 -22.07
CA VAL A 251 -2.79 3.30 -23.48
C VAL A 251 -4.11 3.40 -24.28
N GLU A 252 -4.06 4.03 -25.46
CA GLU A 252 -5.20 4.17 -26.38
C GLU A 252 -5.32 3.04 -27.42
N SER A 253 -4.29 2.19 -27.62
CA SER A 253 -4.32 1.09 -28.61
C SER A 253 -3.69 -0.21 -28.10
N GLU A 254 -4.16 -1.34 -28.64
CA GLU A 254 -3.63 -2.68 -28.35
C GLU A 254 -2.15 -2.83 -28.78
N GLU A 255 -1.80 -2.31 -29.95
CA GLU A 255 -0.42 -2.33 -30.47
C GLU A 255 0.53 -1.57 -29.54
N ALA A 256 0.13 -0.38 -29.09
CA ALA A 256 0.91 0.39 -28.12
C ALA A 256 1.07 -0.39 -26.81
N LEU A 257 0.04 -1.11 -26.37
CA LEU A 257 0.10 -1.89 -25.14
C LEU A 257 1.14 -3.00 -25.25
N GLY A 258 1.11 -3.80 -26.32
CA GLY A 258 2.06 -4.89 -26.57
C GLY A 258 3.51 -4.39 -26.68
N ASN A 259 3.73 -3.30 -27.40
CA ASN A 259 5.04 -2.68 -27.55
C ASN A 259 5.61 -2.17 -26.21
N ILE A 260 4.80 -1.52 -25.38
CA ILE A 260 5.26 -0.99 -24.08
C ILE A 260 5.48 -2.11 -23.08
N LEU A 261 4.59 -3.10 -23.03
CA LEU A 261 4.76 -4.26 -22.14
C LEU A 261 6.02 -5.05 -22.46
N THR A 262 6.35 -5.22 -23.75
CA THR A 262 7.59 -5.88 -24.17
C THR A 262 8.83 -5.10 -23.70
N LYS A 263 8.87 -3.79 -23.96
CA LYS A 263 9.97 -2.91 -23.49
C LYS A 263 10.09 -2.89 -21.97
N MET A 264 8.96 -2.87 -21.27
CA MET A 264 8.90 -2.90 -19.83
C MET A 264 9.42 -4.23 -19.28
N ASN A 265 9.05 -5.36 -19.89
CA ASN A 265 9.56 -6.67 -19.52
C ASN A 265 11.09 -6.76 -19.69
N ASP A 266 11.63 -6.29 -20.80
CA ASP A 266 13.07 -6.32 -21.06
C ASP A 266 13.86 -5.44 -20.09
N SER A 267 13.36 -4.24 -19.78
CA SER A 267 14.00 -3.39 -18.79
C SER A 267 13.83 -3.93 -17.36
N CYS A 268 12.71 -4.55 -17.00
CA CYS A 268 12.58 -5.25 -15.73
C CYS A 268 13.68 -6.32 -15.57
N LYS A 269 13.96 -7.11 -16.62
CA LYS A 269 15.05 -8.10 -16.60
C LYS A 269 16.42 -7.48 -16.42
N GLU A 270 16.71 -6.35 -17.08
CA GLU A 270 17.96 -5.59 -16.89
C GLU A 270 18.16 -5.28 -15.41
N TYR A 271 17.09 -4.87 -14.72
CA TYR A 271 17.07 -4.58 -13.29
C TYR A 271 16.76 -5.79 -12.39
N LYS A 272 16.90 -7.03 -12.90
CA LYS A 272 16.69 -8.28 -12.13
C LYS A 272 15.31 -8.39 -11.45
N ILE A 273 14.31 -7.69 -11.99
CA ILE A 273 12.91 -7.79 -11.61
C ILE A 273 12.17 -8.60 -12.69
N LYS A 274 11.21 -9.42 -12.28
CA LYS A 274 10.38 -10.21 -13.20
C LYS A 274 8.93 -9.80 -13.11
N ILE A 275 8.27 -9.66 -14.25
CA ILE A 275 6.82 -9.48 -14.32
C ILE A 275 6.15 -10.83 -14.07
N ASN A 276 5.20 -10.85 -13.14
CA ASN A 276 4.34 -12.01 -12.92
C ASN A 276 3.25 -12.03 -14.00
N LYS A 277 3.49 -12.72 -15.10
CA LYS A 277 2.55 -12.81 -16.22
C LYS A 277 1.21 -13.42 -15.82
N SER A 278 1.22 -14.43 -14.94
CA SER A 278 0.00 -15.07 -14.44
C SER A 278 -0.89 -14.18 -13.59
N LYS A 279 -0.32 -13.16 -12.92
CA LYS A 279 -1.08 -12.19 -12.12
C LYS A 279 -1.32 -10.87 -12.83
N THR A 280 -0.53 -10.59 -13.86
CA THR A 280 -0.73 -9.43 -14.73
C THR A 280 -2.01 -9.62 -15.53
N LYS A 281 -2.90 -8.63 -15.50
CA LYS A 281 -4.21 -8.68 -16.16
C LYS A 281 -4.41 -7.50 -17.07
N ILE A 282 -5.08 -7.73 -18.19
CA ILE A 282 -5.49 -6.68 -19.13
C ILE A 282 -6.97 -6.38 -18.92
N LEU A 283 -7.32 -5.11 -18.86
CA LEU A 283 -8.71 -4.65 -18.81
C LEU A 283 -8.91 -3.62 -19.91
N MET A 284 -9.94 -3.84 -20.73
CA MET A 284 -10.30 -2.94 -21.81
C MET A 284 -11.56 -2.17 -21.46
N CYS A 285 -11.47 -0.85 -21.55
CA CYS A 285 -12.58 0.08 -21.39
C CYS A 285 -13.02 0.56 -22.77
N SER A 286 -14.05 -0.06 -23.32
CA SER A 286 -14.64 0.33 -24.61
C SER A 286 -16.13 -0.02 -24.64
N LYS A 287 -16.89 0.72 -25.45
CA LYS A 287 -18.28 0.33 -25.77
C LYS A 287 -18.35 -0.87 -26.71
N GLN A 288 -17.26 -1.13 -27.43
CA GLN A 288 -17.13 -2.29 -28.32
C GLN A 288 -16.45 -3.44 -27.59
N LYS A 289 -16.94 -4.67 -27.80
CA LYS A 289 -16.26 -5.88 -27.36
C LYS A 289 -15.26 -6.30 -28.41
N LEU A 290 -13.98 -6.09 -28.12
CA LEU A 290 -12.86 -6.57 -28.91
C LEU A 290 -12.21 -7.77 -28.22
N LEU A 291 -11.78 -8.74 -29.02
CA LEU A 291 -10.92 -9.82 -28.56
C LEU A 291 -9.48 -9.32 -28.56
N LEU A 292 -8.83 -9.36 -27.40
CA LEU A 292 -7.44 -8.94 -27.26
C LEU A 292 -6.50 -10.14 -27.32
N ASN A 293 -5.38 -9.94 -28.00
CA ASN A 293 -4.31 -10.92 -28.09
C ASN A 293 -2.97 -10.29 -27.72
N ILE A 294 -2.86 -9.92 -26.44
CA ILE A 294 -1.65 -9.32 -25.88
C ILE A 294 -0.78 -10.41 -25.27
N THR A 295 0.49 -10.45 -25.69
CA THR A 295 1.48 -11.43 -25.22
C THR A 295 2.73 -10.75 -24.66
N ILE A 296 3.40 -11.43 -23.73
CA ILE A 296 4.76 -11.09 -23.28
C ILE A 296 5.60 -12.37 -23.41
N GLU A 297 6.63 -12.34 -24.27
CA GLU A 297 7.47 -13.52 -24.59
C GLU A 297 6.64 -14.74 -24.99
N ASN A 298 5.70 -14.55 -25.92
CA ASN A 298 4.78 -15.59 -26.42
C ASN A 298 3.77 -16.13 -25.39
N GLU A 299 3.76 -15.62 -24.16
CA GLU A 299 2.75 -15.97 -23.15
C GLU A 299 1.60 -14.97 -23.21
N LYS A 300 0.38 -15.46 -23.46
CA LYS A 300 -0.82 -14.64 -23.53
C LYS A 300 -1.24 -14.16 -22.15
N LEU A 301 -1.46 -12.86 -22.02
CA LEU A 301 -1.99 -12.25 -20.79
C LEU A 301 -3.51 -12.41 -20.72
N GLU A 302 -4.01 -12.69 -19.52
CA GLU A 302 -5.45 -12.82 -19.29
C GLU A 302 -6.15 -11.46 -19.40
N THR A 303 -7.21 -11.41 -20.21
CA THR A 303 -8.11 -10.25 -20.31
C THR A 303 -9.30 -10.43 -19.37
N VAL A 304 -9.57 -9.44 -18.52
CA VAL A 304 -10.61 -9.48 -17.50
C VAL A 304 -11.59 -8.31 -17.65
N GLN A 305 -12.83 -8.52 -17.22
CA GLN A 305 -13.86 -7.46 -17.18
C GLN A 305 -13.85 -6.65 -15.88
N CYS A 306 -13.18 -7.17 -14.85
CA CYS A 306 -13.09 -6.56 -13.53
C CYS A 306 -11.76 -6.94 -12.89
N PHE A 307 -11.09 -5.98 -12.26
CA PHE A 307 -9.84 -6.18 -11.54
C PHE A 307 -9.88 -5.47 -10.17
N ILE A 308 -9.16 -6.00 -9.17
CA ILE A 308 -9.02 -5.34 -7.86
C ILE A 308 -7.72 -4.54 -7.87
N CYS A 309 -7.83 -3.22 -8.06
CA CYS A 309 -6.71 -2.29 -8.05
C CYS A 309 -6.69 -1.50 -6.73
N LEU A 310 -5.59 -1.60 -5.95
CA LEU A 310 -5.42 -0.91 -4.66
C LEU A 310 -6.59 -1.11 -3.68
N GLY A 311 -7.21 -2.30 -3.76
CA GLY A 311 -8.39 -2.71 -3.00
C GLY A 311 -9.74 -2.35 -3.63
N SER A 312 -9.80 -1.47 -4.63
CA SER A 312 -11.05 -1.08 -5.28
C SER A 312 -11.31 -1.91 -6.54
N LYS A 313 -12.56 -2.30 -6.77
CA LYS A 313 -12.95 -2.97 -8.02
C LYS A 313 -13.06 -1.97 -9.17
N ILE A 314 -12.26 -2.19 -10.20
CA ILE A 314 -12.27 -1.46 -11.46
C ILE A 314 -12.90 -2.36 -12.52
N THR A 315 -13.95 -1.88 -13.17
CA THR A 315 -14.72 -2.62 -14.17
C THR A 315 -14.54 -2.00 -15.55
N HIS A 316 -14.67 -2.81 -16.60
CA HIS A 316 -14.57 -2.37 -18.00
C HIS A 316 -15.51 -1.22 -18.38
N ASP A 317 -16.65 -1.08 -17.69
CA ASP A 317 -17.64 -0.02 -17.91
C ASP A 317 -17.39 1.23 -17.05
N GLY A 318 -16.35 1.24 -16.21
CA GLY A 318 -16.00 2.35 -15.32
C GLY A 318 -16.96 2.56 -14.15
N ARG A 319 -18.03 1.77 -14.01
CA ARG A 319 -19.05 1.98 -12.98
C ARG A 319 -18.54 1.60 -11.58
N SER A 320 -19.09 2.26 -10.57
CA SER A 320 -18.73 2.00 -9.15
C SER A 320 -19.60 0.92 -8.50
N GLU A 321 -20.62 0.39 -9.19
CA GLU A 321 -21.61 -0.51 -8.60
C GLU A 321 -20.99 -1.79 -8.02
N MET A 322 -20.11 -2.46 -8.77
CA MET A 322 -19.47 -3.71 -8.31
C MET A 322 -18.55 -3.47 -7.13
N ASP A 323 -17.89 -2.31 -7.08
CA ASP A 323 -17.02 -1.91 -5.97
C ASP A 323 -17.83 -1.66 -4.69
N ILE A 324 -18.92 -0.89 -4.80
CA ILE A 324 -19.85 -0.64 -3.70
C ILE A 324 -20.44 -1.95 -3.16
N LYS A 325 -20.90 -2.84 -4.03
CA LYS A 325 -21.41 -4.18 -3.64
C LYS A 325 -20.35 -5.00 -2.91
N SER A 326 -19.11 -4.98 -3.41
CA SER A 326 -17.97 -5.67 -2.80
C SER A 326 -17.65 -5.13 -1.40
N ARG A 327 -17.60 -3.80 -1.23
CA ARG A 327 -17.36 -3.16 0.07
C ARG A 327 -18.46 -3.43 1.08
N ILE A 328 -19.73 -3.37 0.66
CA ILE A 328 -20.86 -3.75 1.51
C ILE A 328 -20.74 -5.21 1.95
N ALA A 329 -20.37 -6.13 1.04
CA ALA A 329 -20.20 -7.54 1.38
C ALA A 329 -19.07 -7.76 2.40
N GLN A 330 -17.91 -7.14 2.21
CA GLN A 330 -16.79 -7.19 3.15
C GLN A 330 -17.15 -6.60 4.52
N ALA A 331 -17.87 -5.47 4.54
CA ALA A 331 -18.33 -4.85 5.78
C ALA A 331 -19.35 -5.72 6.52
N LYS A 332 -20.28 -6.36 5.80
CA LYS A 332 -21.20 -7.36 6.39
C LYS A 332 -20.43 -8.54 6.99
N GLN A 333 -19.41 -9.05 6.30
CA GLN A 333 -18.56 -10.11 6.81
C GLN A 333 -17.84 -9.71 8.10
N ALA A 334 -17.28 -8.49 8.14
CA ALA A 334 -16.65 -7.95 9.34
C ALA A 334 -17.64 -7.79 10.50
N PHE A 335 -18.87 -7.34 10.21
CA PHE A 335 -19.94 -7.31 11.20
C PHE A 335 -20.20 -8.70 11.79
N TYR A 336 -20.31 -9.73 10.94
CA TYR A 336 -20.58 -11.09 11.40
C TYR A 336 -19.45 -11.67 12.26
N GLN A 337 -18.19 -11.42 11.90
CA GLN A 337 -17.03 -11.85 12.70
C GLN A 337 -17.05 -11.29 14.13
N LYS A 338 -17.68 -10.12 14.34
CA LYS A 338 -17.79 -9.47 15.64
C LYS A 338 -19.23 -9.40 16.16
N LYS A 339 -20.16 -10.19 15.60
CA LYS A 339 -21.60 -10.14 15.93
C LYS A 339 -21.86 -10.22 17.43
N HIS A 340 -21.14 -11.10 18.13
CA HIS A 340 -21.28 -11.28 19.58
C HIS A 340 -21.04 -9.97 20.35
N LEU A 341 -20.10 -9.12 19.93
CA LEU A 341 -19.87 -7.80 20.55
C LEU A 341 -20.87 -6.76 20.04
N LEU A 342 -21.09 -6.73 18.72
CA LEU A 342 -21.90 -5.68 18.06
C LEU A 342 -23.40 -5.79 18.37
N THR A 343 -23.84 -6.92 18.96
CA THR A 343 -25.23 -7.18 19.33
C THR A 343 -25.38 -7.57 20.80
N ALA A 344 -24.33 -7.53 21.62
CA ALA A 344 -24.43 -7.87 23.05
C ALA A 344 -25.25 -6.83 23.83
N ASN A 345 -26.08 -7.29 24.78
CA ASN A 345 -26.77 -6.41 25.73
C ASN A 345 -25.82 -5.90 26.83
N THR A 346 -24.73 -6.62 27.10
CA THR A 346 -23.68 -6.21 28.04
C THR A 346 -22.87 -5.02 27.55
N VAL A 347 -22.97 -4.67 26.27
CA VAL A 347 -22.28 -3.53 25.67
C VAL A 347 -23.31 -2.43 25.42
N SER A 348 -23.05 -1.23 25.96
CA SER A 348 -23.94 -0.08 25.78
C SER A 348 -24.21 0.18 24.29
N LEU A 349 -25.39 0.69 23.97
CA LEU A 349 -25.77 0.99 22.58
C LEU A 349 -24.79 2.00 21.95
N ASN A 350 -24.30 2.96 22.72
CA ASN A 350 -23.34 3.95 22.23
C ASN A 350 -21.98 3.31 21.89
N THR A 351 -21.48 2.40 22.74
CA THR A 351 -20.25 1.66 22.45
C THR A 351 -20.43 0.77 21.21
N ARG A 352 -21.56 0.05 21.07
CA ARG A 352 -21.84 -0.74 19.86
C ARG A 352 -21.91 0.13 18.61
N LYS A 353 -22.54 1.30 18.69
CA LYS A 353 -22.59 2.31 17.62
C LYS A 353 -21.18 2.75 17.19
N ASN A 354 -20.30 3.04 18.14
CA ASN A 354 -18.92 3.42 17.86
C ASN A 354 -18.13 2.26 17.24
N LEU A 355 -18.26 1.05 17.77
CA LEU A 355 -17.62 -0.13 17.19
C LEU A 355 -18.06 -0.39 15.74
N ILE A 356 -19.36 -0.27 15.44
CA ILE A 356 -19.86 -0.41 14.07
C ILE A 356 -19.30 0.69 13.16
N LYS A 357 -19.22 1.94 13.64
CA LYS A 357 -18.58 3.02 12.87
C LYS A 357 -17.10 2.73 12.58
N SER A 358 -16.33 2.37 13.61
CA SER A 358 -14.88 2.21 13.50
C SER A 358 -14.45 0.94 12.76
N PHE A 359 -15.18 -0.16 12.88
CA PHE A 359 -14.80 -1.45 12.28
C PHE A 359 -15.56 -1.79 11.00
N VAL A 360 -16.85 -1.48 10.93
CA VAL A 360 -17.73 -1.93 9.83
C VAL A 360 -17.83 -0.84 8.76
N TRP A 361 -18.10 0.41 9.17
CA TRP A 361 -18.19 1.52 8.24
C TRP A 361 -16.85 1.91 7.62
N SER A 362 -15.74 1.80 8.36
CA SER A 362 -14.39 2.03 7.81
C SER A 362 -14.09 1.09 6.63
N ILE A 363 -14.53 -0.18 6.70
CA ILE A 363 -14.41 -1.14 5.60
C ILE A 363 -15.35 -0.78 4.45
N ALA A 364 -16.60 -0.43 4.78
CA ALA A 364 -17.60 -0.07 3.78
C ALA A 364 -17.24 1.20 2.99
N LEU A 365 -16.57 2.16 3.63
CA LEU A 365 -16.26 3.48 3.05
C LEU A 365 -14.85 3.59 2.46
N TYR A 366 -14.05 2.53 2.47
CA TYR A 366 -12.76 2.58 1.80
C TYR A 366 -12.96 2.84 0.29
N GLY A 367 -12.38 3.93 -0.20
CA GLY A 367 -12.45 4.32 -1.60
C GLY A 367 -13.75 5.05 -1.99
N ALA A 368 -14.62 5.35 -1.02
CA ALA A 368 -15.95 5.91 -1.30
C ALA A 368 -15.92 7.30 -1.95
N GLU A 369 -14.88 8.09 -1.64
CA GLU A 369 -14.58 9.37 -2.29
C GLU A 369 -14.30 9.26 -3.79
N THR A 370 -13.99 8.06 -4.29
CA THR A 370 -13.72 7.82 -5.71
C THR A 370 -14.95 7.34 -6.49
N TRP A 371 -16.08 7.12 -5.81
CA TRP A 371 -17.26 6.53 -6.44
C TRP A 371 -18.15 7.54 -7.14
N THR A 372 -18.61 7.15 -8.32
CA THR A 372 -19.77 7.79 -8.96
C THR A 372 -21.04 7.17 -8.38
N ILE A 373 -21.72 7.89 -7.48
CA ILE A 373 -22.89 7.39 -6.75
C ILE A 373 -24.18 7.85 -7.45
N LEU A 374 -24.85 6.93 -8.16
CA LEU A 374 -26.19 7.17 -8.70
C LEU A 374 -27.28 6.87 -7.66
N LYS A 375 -28.54 7.13 -8.02
CA LYS A 375 -29.70 6.90 -7.12
C LYS A 375 -29.79 5.45 -6.64
N ALA A 376 -29.51 4.47 -7.50
CA ALA A 376 -29.57 3.05 -7.14
C ALA A 376 -28.45 2.67 -6.14
N GLU A 377 -27.23 3.15 -6.36
CA GLU A 377 -26.07 2.94 -5.50
C GLU A 377 -26.29 3.54 -4.12
N ARG A 378 -26.85 4.76 -4.07
CA ARG A 378 -27.23 5.41 -2.81
C ARG A 378 -28.21 4.56 -2.01
N LYS A 379 -29.27 4.05 -2.66
CA LYS A 379 -30.25 3.16 -2.00
C LYS A 379 -29.59 1.91 -1.41
N LYS A 380 -28.57 1.34 -2.07
CA LYS A 380 -27.81 0.18 -1.54
C LYS A 380 -27.02 0.55 -0.28
N ILE A 381 -26.38 1.72 -0.25
CA ILE A 381 -25.63 2.22 0.91
C ILE A 381 -26.57 2.52 2.08
N GLU A 382 -27.70 3.18 1.82
CA GLU A 382 -28.73 3.46 2.85
C GLU A 382 -29.35 2.18 3.40
N ALA A 383 -29.62 1.18 2.54
CA ALA A 383 -30.10 -0.13 2.96
C ALA A 383 -29.07 -0.86 3.81
N PHE A 384 -27.78 -0.77 3.48
CA PHE A 384 -26.70 -1.30 4.31
C PHE A 384 -26.63 -0.61 5.67
N GLU A 385 -26.79 0.70 5.72
CA GLU A 385 -26.85 1.45 6.98
C GLU A 385 -27.98 0.96 7.88
N ALA A 386 -29.21 0.92 7.34
CA ALA A 386 -30.37 0.44 8.06
C ALA A 386 -30.18 -1.01 8.54
N TRP A 387 -29.55 -1.86 7.71
CA TRP A 387 -29.21 -3.23 8.07
C TRP A 387 -28.28 -3.31 9.29
N CYS A 388 -27.25 -2.46 9.36
CA CYS A 388 -26.35 -2.40 10.53
C CYS A 388 -27.10 -2.01 11.80
N TRP A 389 -27.93 -0.95 11.74
CA TRP A 389 -28.62 -0.43 12.92
C TRP A 389 -29.73 -1.34 13.42
N ARG A 390 -30.51 -1.96 12.53
CA ARG A 390 -31.50 -2.97 12.92
C ARG A 390 -30.86 -4.11 13.67
N ARG A 391 -29.72 -4.63 13.20
CA ARG A 391 -29.00 -5.71 13.89
C ARG A 391 -28.43 -5.26 15.24
N ALA A 392 -27.89 -4.05 15.33
CA ALA A 392 -27.43 -3.51 16.60
C ALA A 392 -28.57 -3.40 17.62
N LEU A 393 -29.75 -2.96 17.18
CA LEU A 393 -30.95 -2.86 18.01
C LEU A 393 -31.70 -4.20 18.18
N LYS A 394 -31.25 -5.28 17.54
CA LYS A 394 -31.92 -6.58 17.49
C LYS A 394 -33.36 -6.53 16.93
N ILE A 395 -33.65 -5.56 16.08
CA ILE A 395 -34.96 -5.43 15.43
C ILE A 395 -35.13 -6.58 14.44
N SER A 396 -36.13 -7.43 14.69
CA SER A 396 -36.58 -8.49 13.80
C SER A 396 -37.26 -7.93 12.56
N TRP A 397 -37.25 -8.71 11.48
CA TRP A 397 -37.98 -8.37 10.26
C TRP A 397 -39.51 -8.41 10.47
N THR A 398 -39.99 -9.20 11.44
CA THR A 398 -41.42 -9.34 11.78
C THR A 398 -42.00 -8.11 12.47
N GLU A 399 -41.18 -7.31 13.15
CA GLU A 399 -41.63 -6.10 13.85
C GLU A 399 -42.03 -4.95 12.90
N LYS A 400 -41.73 -5.07 11.59
CA LYS A 400 -42.09 -4.08 10.53
C LYS A 400 -41.76 -2.61 10.88
N VAL A 401 -40.78 -2.37 11.77
CA VAL A 401 -40.33 -1.04 12.18
C VAL A 401 -39.85 -0.25 10.96
N LYS A 402 -40.28 1.00 10.79
CA LYS A 402 -39.83 1.88 9.69
C LYS A 402 -38.38 2.34 9.87
N ASN A 403 -37.69 2.72 8.79
CA ASN A 403 -36.29 3.13 8.89
C ASN A 403 -36.13 4.42 9.70
N GLU A 404 -37.07 5.36 9.60
CA GLU A 404 -37.09 6.61 10.38
C GLU A 404 -37.03 6.32 11.89
N GLU A 405 -37.82 5.35 12.34
CA GLU A 405 -37.87 4.91 13.73
C GLU A 405 -36.56 4.22 14.17
N VAL A 406 -35.94 3.41 13.30
CA VAL A 406 -34.61 2.84 13.57
C VAL A 406 -33.58 3.95 13.79
N TYR A 407 -33.61 5.01 12.99
CA TYR A 407 -32.68 6.13 13.11
C TYR A 407 -32.93 6.97 14.37
N LEU A 408 -34.20 7.14 14.75
CA LEU A 408 -34.60 7.80 15.98
C LEU A 408 -34.03 7.06 17.20
N ARG A 409 -34.25 5.74 17.29
CA ARG A 409 -33.70 4.88 18.36
C ARG A 409 -32.16 4.91 18.43
N MET A 410 -31.49 5.18 17.32
CA MET A 410 -30.02 5.29 17.25
C MET A 410 -29.48 6.70 17.52
N ASN A 411 -30.33 7.73 17.67
CA ASN A 411 -29.96 9.14 17.70
C ASN A 411 -28.96 9.50 16.58
N LYS A 412 -29.33 9.34 15.28
CA LYS A 412 -28.44 9.62 14.12
C LYS A 412 -29.07 10.35 12.93
N LYS A 413 -28.25 11.16 12.24
CA LYS A 413 -28.42 11.64 10.85
C LYS A 413 -27.86 10.62 9.84
N GLN A 414 -28.46 10.53 8.65
CA GLN A 414 -28.17 9.53 7.59
C GLN A 414 -26.80 9.75 6.91
N TYR A 415 -25.98 8.69 6.79
CA TYR A 415 -24.68 8.77 6.07
C TYR A 415 -24.85 8.91 4.55
N GLY A 416 -25.88 8.28 3.97
CA GLY A 416 -26.19 8.42 2.53
C GLY A 416 -26.47 9.86 2.07
N ARG A 417 -26.87 10.74 3.01
CA ARG A 417 -27.06 12.18 2.76
C ARG A 417 -25.76 12.99 2.87
N GLN A 418 -24.80 12.57 3.71
CA GLN A 418 -23.53 13.28 3.91
C GLN A 418 -22.61 13.22 2.70
N LEU A 419 -22.65 12.11 1.94
CA LEU A 419 -21.90 11.95 0.69
C LEU A 419 -22.30 12.95 -0.43
N LYS A 420 -23.37 13.75 -0.22
CA LYS A 420 -23.81 14.81 -1.15
C LYS A 420 -23.10 16.16 -0.90
N LYS A 421 -22.50 16.36 0.29
CA LYS A 421 -21.83 17.61 0.68
C LYS A 421 -20.32 17.49 0.52
N GLY A 422 -19.86 17.37 -0.73
CA GLY A 422 -18.46 17.67 -1.04
C GLY A 422 -18.25 19.18 -0.93
N GLY A 423 -17.63 19.64 0.15
CA GLY A 423 -17.20 21.03 0.33
C GLY A 423 -17.67 21.65 1.65
N LYS A 424 -16.71 21.94 2.53
CA LYS A 424 -16.87 22.66 3.81
C LYS A 424 -17.63 21.90 4.91
N ASN A 425 -17.01 20.84 5.40
CA ASN A 425 -16.75 20.60 6.83
C ASN A 425 -16.16 19.19 6.93
N GLY A 426 -15.06 19.07 7.66
CA GLY A 426 -14.36 17.81 7.86
C GLY A 426 -15.32 16.69 8.22
N LEU A 427 -15.08 15.52 7.65
CA LEU A 427 -15.55 14.28 8.25
C LEU A 427 -15.01 14.26 9.68
N ASP A 428 -15.86 14.53 10.67
CA ASP A 428 -15.56 14.18 12.06
C ASP A 428 -15.50 12.65 12.12
N ILE A 429 -14.27 12.14 12.00
CA ILE A 429 -13.87 10.75 12.20
C ILE A 429 -13.88 10.46 13.70
#